data_AF-A0A858WY88-F1
#
_entry.id   AF-A0A858WY88-F1
#
_cell.length_a   1.000
_cell.length_b   1.000
_cell.length_c   1.000
_cell.angle_alpha   90.00
_cell.angle_beta   90.00
_cell.angle_gamma   90.00
#
_symmetry.space_group_name_H-M   'P 1'
#
loop_
_entity.id
_entity.type
_entity.pdbx_description
1 polymer ?
#
loop_
_entity_poly.entity_id
_entity_poly.type
_entity_poly.pdbx_seq_one_letter_code
_entity_poly.pdbx_strand_id
1 'polypeptide(L)' 'MPTYTLRVEEDGSDEEVELMDDAAAWSALVAWSAEILKDIDGKLPPHPELTFSITEGERVVADLRVCANRPSQFPQS' A
#
# COMPACT_ATOMS: atom_id res chain seq x y z
N MET A 1 17.02 8.91 16.78
CA MET A 1 16.68 8.62 15.37
C MET A 1 15.19 8.79 15.25
N PRO A 2 14.67 9.41 14.17
CA PRO A 2 13.23 9.54 13.98
C PRO A 2 12.60 8.16 13.80
N THR A 3 11.45 7.94 14.43
CA THR A 3 10.66 6.72 14.25
C THR A 3 9.50 7.06 13.34
N TYR A 4 9.27 6.24 12.32
CA TYR A 4 8.16 6.42 11.39
C TYR A 4 7.10 5.36 11.61
N THR A 5 5.85 5.71 11.31
CA THR A 5 4.76 4.73 11.26
C THR A 5 4.21 4.70 9.84
N LEU A 6 4.17 3.52 9.23
CA LEU A 6 3.45 3.28 7.99
C LEU A 6 2.08 2.71 8.33
N ARG A 7 1.04 3.40 7.88
CA ARG A 7 -0.33 2.89 7.89
C ARG A 7 -0.73 2.49 6.47
N VAL A 8 -1.27 1.30 6.34
CA VAL A 8 -1.81 0.74 5.10
C VAL A 8 -3.31 0.60 5.28
N GLU A 9 -4.08 1.25 4.41
CA GLU A 9 -5.53 1.08 4.35
C GLU A 9 -5.88 0.27 3.09
N GLU A 10 -6.47 -0.90 3.33
CA GLU A 10 -7.08 -1.78 2.33
C GLU A 10 -8.54 -1.99 2.72
N ASP A 11 -9.45 -2.18 1.76
CA ASP A 11 -10.91 -2.19 1.98
C ASP A 11 -11.35 -3.06 3.18
N GLY A 12 -11.56 -2.44 4.34
CA GLY A 12 -11.97 -3.08 5.60
C GLY A 12 -10.85 -3.51 6.56
N SER A 13 -9.58 -3.26 6.25
CA SER A 13 -8.44 -3.55 7.14
C SER A 13 -7.41 -2.42 7.16
N ASP A 14 -7.03 -2.04 8.38
CA ASP A 14 -5.93 -1.11 8.64
C ASP A 14 -4.75 -1.90 9.24
N GLU A 15 -3.57 -1.78 8.65
CA GLU A 15 -2.32 -2.33 9.20
C GLU A 15 -1.35 -1.19 9.53
N GLU A 16 -0.68 -1.28 10.67
CA GLU A 16 0.32 -0.31 11.12
C GLU A 16 1.66 -1.00 11.38
N VAL A 17 2.74 -0.39 10.86
CA VAL A 17 4.10 -0.90 10.98
C VAL A 17 5.02 0.23 11.48
N GLU A 18 5.73 -0.03 12.58
CA GLU A 18 6.80 0.86 13.05
C GLU A 18 8.07 0.67 12.21
N LEU A 19 8.69 1.78 11.83
CA LEU A 19 9.82 1.85 10.91
C LEU A 19 10.96 2.65 11.55
N MET A 20 12.18 2.11 11.43
CA MET A 20 13.33 2.59 12.19
C MET A 20 14.03 3.81 11.58
N ASP A 21 13.87 4.04 10.27
CA ASP A 21 14.48 5.13 9.52
C ASP A 21 13.76 5.40 8.18
N ASP A 22 14.18 6.47 7.49
CA ASP A 22 13.64 6.88 6.18
C ASP A 22 13.77 5.78 5.12
N ALA A 23 14.89 5.06 5.09
CA ALA A 23 15.14 4.05 4.07
C ALA A 23 14.20 2.85 4.24
N ALA A 24 13.93 2.45 5.48
CA ALA A 24 12.94 1.45 5.82
C ALA A 24 11.53 1.91 5.41
N ALA A 25 11.19 3.18 5.64
CA ALA A 25 9.90 3.73 5.25
C ALA A 25 9.66 3.70 3.74
N TRP A 26 10.64 4.13 2.95
CA TRP A 26 10.56 4.06 1.48
C TRP A 26 10.52 2.62 0.98
N SER A 27 11.31 1.72 1.57
CA SER A 27 11.35 0.31 1.17
C SER A 27 10.03 -0.40 1.45
N ALA A 28 9.42 -0.15 2.62
CA ALA A 28 8.12 -0.70 2.98
C ALA A 28 7.03 -0.20 2.00
N LEU A 29 6.99 1.09 1.73
CA LEU A 29 6.01 1.68 0.83
C LEU A 29 6.12 1.12 -0.60
N VAL A 30 7.33 0.92 -1.13
CA VAL A 30 7.54 0.24 -2.42
C VAL A 30 7.10 -1.23 -2.38
N ALA A 31 7.44 -1.96 -1.31
CA ALA A 31 7.10 -3.38 -1.18
C ALA A 31 5.58 -3.59 -1.14
N TRP A 32 4.87 -2.83 -0.30
CA TRP A 32 3.42 -2.88 -0.21
C TRP A 32 2.72 -2.44 -1.50
N SER A 33 3.23 -1.38 -2.15
CA SER A 33 2.74 -0.96 -3.46
C SER A 33 2.91 -2.05 -4.53
N ALA A 34 3.89 -2.94 -4.39
CA ALA A 34 4.08 -4.05 -5.32
C ALA A 34 3.16 -5.24 -5.02
N GLU A 35 2.65 -5.40 -3.80
CA GLU A 35 1.69 -6.48 -3.47
C GLU A 35 0.41 -6.37 -4.28
N ILE A 36 -0.06 -5.14 -4.56
CA ILE A 36 -1.22 -4.89 -5.45
C ILE A 36 -1.01 -5.46 -6.87
N LEU A 37 0.25 -5.52 -7.33
CA LEU A 37 0.66 -6.04 -8.63
C LEU A 37 0.91 -7.56 -8.60
N LYS A 38 1.24 -8.11 -7.41
CA LYS A 38 1.54 -9.52 -7.21
C LYS A 38 0.31 -10.40 -6.98
N ASP A 39 -0.89 -9.83 -6.90
CA ASP A 39 -2.10 -10.64 -6.79
C ASP A 39 -2.39 -11.37 -8.12
N ILE A 40 -1.61 -12.43 -8.32
CA ILE A 40 -1.73 -13.45 -9.37
C ILE A 40 -2.94 -14.36 -9.07
N ASP A 41 -3.33 -14.46 -7.79
CA ASP A 41 -4.39 -15.34 -7.28
C ASP A 41 -5.81 -14.77 -7.48
N GLY A 42 -5.94 -13.46 -7.79
CA GLY A 42 -7.22 -12.82 -8.05
C GLY A 42 -8.04 -12.50 -6.79
N LYS A 43 -7.40 -12.36 -5.64
CA LYS A 43 -8.06 -12.05 -4.35
C LYS A 43 -8.50 -10.59 -4.25
N LEU A 44 -7.81 -9.69 -4.93
CA LEU A 44 -8.08 -8.27 -4.96
C LEU A 44 -9.21 -7.93 -5.94
N PRO A 45 -10.01 -6.89 -5.65
CA PRO A 45 -11.08 -6.43 -6.54
C PRO A 45 -10.54 -5.97 -7.91
N PRO A 46 -11.40 -5.76 -8.92
CA PRO A 46 -10.98 -5.35 -10.28
C PRO A 46 -10.21 -4.01 -10.34
N HIS A 47 -10.44 -3.15 -9.36
CA HIS A 47 -9.77 -1.86 -9.18
C HIS A 47 -9.31 -1.74 -7.73
N PRO A 48 -8.28 -2.49 -7.31
CA PRO A 48 -7.80 -2.38 -5.96
C PRO A 48 -7.12 -1.03 -5.77
N GLU A 49 -7.30 -0.51 -4.57
CA GLU A 49 -6.75 0.74 -4.12
C GLU A 49 -6.11 0.51 -2.78
N LEU A 50 -4.84 0.93 -2.67
CA LEU A 50 -4.11 0.96 -1.41
C LEU A 50 -3.72 2.40 -1.13
N THR A 51 -3.99 2.83 0.10
CA THR A 51 -3.55 4.13 0.59
C THR A 51 -2.50 3.92 1.68
N PHE A 52 -1.38 4.62 1.54
CA PHE A 52 -0.22 4.54 2.42
C PHE A 52 0.03 5.89 3.05
N SER A 53 0.08 5.95 4.37
CA SER A 53 0.47 7.16 5.10
C SER A 53 1.72 6.88 5.93
N ILE A 54 2.77 7.67 5.73
CA ILE A 54 3.96 7.66 6.58
C ILE A 54 3.90 8.89 7.48
N THR A 55 3.99 8.66 8.79
CA THR A 55 4.02 9.73 9.81
C THR A 55 5.32 9.72 10.61
N GLU A 56 5.76 10.90 11.05
CA GLU A 56 6.80 11.12 12.06
C GLU A 56 6.13 11.76 13.28
N GLY A 57 5.80 10.96 14.30
CA GLY A 57 4.91 11.38 15.37
C GLY A 57 3.50 11.69 14.83
N GLU A 58 3.02 12.93 15.04
CA GLU A 58 1.71 13.38 14.53
C GLU A 58 1.79 14.00 13.12
N ARG A 59 2.99 14.14 12.55
CA ARG A 59 3.19 14.80 11.25
C ARG A 59 3.14 13.78 10.12
N VAL A 60 2.27 13.97 9.15
CA VAL A 60 2.32 13.24 7.86
C VAL A 60 3.52 13.70 7.05
N VAL A 61 4.39 12.76 6.67
CA VAL A 61 5.62 13.01 5.91
C VAL A 61 5.45 12.63 4.45
N ALA A 62 4.68 11.57 4.18
CA ALA A 62 4.31 11.14 2.85
C ALA A 62 2.92 10.50 2.87
N ASP A 63 2.19 10.71 1.78
CA ASP A 63 0.91 10.08 1.50
C ASP A 63 0.96 9.58 0.05
N LEU A 64 0.68 8.31 -0.15
CA LEU A 64 0.72 7.66 -1.45
C LEU A 64 -0.54 6.83 -1.65
N ARG A 65 -1.20 7.04 -2.79
CA ARG A 65 -2.29 6.21 -3.27
C ARG A 65 -1.86 5.42 -4.49
N VAL A 66 -2.04 4.11 -4.45
CA VAL A 66 -1.74 3.21 -5.57
C VAL A 66 -3.03 2.52 -6.00
N CYS A 67 -3.35 2.68 -7.28
CA CYS A 67 -4.48 2.02 -7.93
C CYS A 67 -3.95 1.10 -9.02
N ALA A 68 -4.42 -0.14 -9.04
CA ALA A 68 -4.18 -1.03 -10.18
C ALA A 68 -5.45 -1.15 -11.03
N ASN A 69 -5.27 -1.31 -12.34
CA ASN A 69 -6.37 -1.63 -13.24
C ASN A 69 -6.17 -3.05 -13.76
N ARG A 70 -7.09 -3.96 -13.40
CA ARG A 70 -7.15 -5.25 -14.09
C ARG A 70 -8.00 -5.10 -15.34
N PRO A 71 -7.45 -5.31 -16.55
CA PRO A 71 -8.30 -5.49 -17.71
C PRO A 71 -9.21 -6.70 -17.42
N SER A 72 -10.53 -6.49 -17.52
CA SER A 72 -11.50 -7.57 -17.39
C SER A 72 -11.07 -8.73 -18.27
N GLN A 73 -10.97 -9.94 -17.73
CA GLN A 73 -10.73 -11.12 -18.55
C GLN A 73 -11.78 -11.14 -19.67
N PHE A 74 -11.31 -11.41 -20.88
CA PHE A 74 -12.01 -11.37 -22.17
C PHE A 74 -13.51 -11.74 -22.12
N PRO A 75 -14.34 -11.19 -23.03
CA PRO A 75 -15.78 -11.47 -23.06
C PRO A 75 -16.04 -12.97 -23.08
N GLN A 76 -16.89 -13.42 -22.15
CA GLN A 76 -17.38 -14.80 -22.13
C GLN A 76 -18.02 -15.11 -23.48
N SER A 77 -17.41 -16.06 -24.18
CA SER A 77 -17.84 -16.55 -25.50
C SER A 77 -19.09 -17.41 -25.37
#